data_AF-K9P5Z3-F1
#
_entry.id   AF-K9P5Z3-F1
#
_cell.length_a   1.000
_cell.length_b   1.000
_cell.length_c   1.000
_cell.angle_alpha   90.00
_cell.angle_beta   90.00
_cell.angle_gamma   90.00
#
_symmetry.space_group_name_H-M   'P 1'
#
loop_
_entity.id
_entity.type
_entity.pdbx_description
1 polymer ?
#
loop_
_entity_poly.entity_id
_entity_poly.type
_entity_poly.pdbx_seq_one_letter_code
_entity_poly.pdbx_strand_id
1 'polypeptide(L)'
;MTTPELFVGITSWNSELFLPHCLEALQATTADLHTRVCVLDNGSTDRSVAIARQRGAEVVQRRCSQPEALNALLNRSRSPYTLLLHADVILLAPDWFELCRSRLGEGVALVSPQDIGCGPLTRPFGAGMPESSFLLMHTRRFLRCRRLHWRRKGRLPRPRYEIDFHGPHITHHLPRELQRQKLGWVPMDVYVSNRASEPLFTPASPPAVWSDELAYLRYGLGNFYGLDGTITHYHNWYDRIAAREKSESAPNPARKDFPVDFIRSYTNRLLEDYGAGRLELPTDLSTTRTPRAL
;
A
#
# COMPACT_ATOMS: atom_id res chain seq x y z
N MET A 1 -30.12 9.01 -4.80
CA MET A 1 -28.71 8.90 -5.23
C MET A 1 -28.35 7.42 -5.18
N THR A 2 -27.84 6.86 -6.27
CA THR A 2 -27.39 5.46 -6.33
C THR A 2 -26.18 5.28 -5.41
N THR A 3 -26.03 4.11 -4.78
CA THR A 3 -24.84 3.81 -3.95
C THR A 3 -23.61 3.69 -4.86
N PRO A 4 -22.45 4.31 -4.52
CA PRO A 4 -21.20 4.10 -5.26
C PRO A 4 -20.84 2.63 -5.34
N GLU A 5 -20.38 2.16 -6.50
CA GLU A 5 -19.95 0.77 -6.69
C GLU A 5 -18.67 0.46 -5.92
N LEU A 6 -17.74 1.42 -5.93
CA LEU A 6 -16.46 1.33 -5.26
C LEU A 6 -16.30 2.46 -4.24
N PHE A 7 -15.96 2.10 -3.00
CA PHE A 7 -15.44 3.03 -2.02
C PHE A 7 -13.93 2.86 -1.92
N VAL A 8 -13.18 3.96 -2.01
CA VAL A 8 -11.72 3.97 -1.86
C VAL A 8 -11.35 4.75 -0.60
N GLY A 9 -10.78 4.04 0.37
CA GLY A 9 -10.22 4.61 1.59
C GLY A 9 -8.71 4.70 1.50
N ILE A 10 -8.15 5.91 1.55
CA ILE A 10 -6.70 6.12 1.45
C ILE A 10 -6.15 6.55 2.80
N THR A 11 -5.13 5.87 3.33
CA THR A 11 -4.40 6.34 4.52
C THR A 11 -3.22 7.21 4.12
N SER A 12 -3.14 8.41 4.68
CA SER A 12 -2.14 9.43 4.33
C SER A 12 -1.42 9.98 5.57
N TRP A 13 -0.12 10.23 5.46
CA TRP A 13 0.67 10.96 6.46
C TRP A 13 1.92 11.55 5.79
N ASN A 14 1.98 12.88 5.71
CA ASN A 14 3.05 13.62 5.03
C ASN A 14 3.37 13.06 3.63
N SER A 15 2.32 12.91 2.81
CA SER A 15 2.35 12.25 1.51
C SER A 15 2.22 13.23 0.35
N GLU A 16 2.61 14.50 0.51
CA GLU A 16 2.45 15.54 -0.53
C GLU A 16 3.08 15.18 -1.87
N LEU A 17 4.12 14.33 -1.84
CA LEU A 17 4.87 13.91 -3.02
C LEU A 17 4.10 12.87 -3.85
N PHE A 18 3.55 11.83 -3.22
CA PHE A 18 2.88 10.73 -3.92
C PHE A 18 1.36 10.84 -4.02
N LEU A 19 0.72 11.48 -3.05
CA LEU A 19 -0.73 11.57 -2.99
C LEU A 19 -1.37 12.17 -4.26
N PRO A 20 -0.78 13.20 -4.93
CA PRO A 20 -1.29 13.68 -6.21
C PRO A 20 -1.35 12.57 -7.28
N HIS A 21 -0.30 11.77 -7.40
CA HIS A 21 -0.19 10.70 -8.39
C HIS A 21 -1.11 9.52 -8.06
N CYS A 22 -1.24 9.18 -6.77
CA CYS A 22 -2.19 8.19 -6.30
C CYS A 22 -3.63 8.55 -6.69
N LEU A 23 -4.04 9.80 -6.44
CA LEU A 23 -5.38 10.28 -6.76
C LEU A 23 -5.63 10.45 -8.26
N GLU A 24 -4.63 10.92 -9.02
CA GLU A 24 -4.65 10.99 -10.49
C GLU A 24 -4.86 9.61 -11.11
N ALA A 25 -4.02 8.66 -10.72
CA ALA A 25 -4.07 7.29 -11.22
C ALA A 25 -5.42 6.62 -10.89
N LEU A 26 -5.91 6.82 -9.66
CA LEU A 26 -7.22 6.33 -9.26
C LEU A 26 -8.32 6.93 -10.14
N GLN A 27 -8.35 8.27 -10.28
CA GLN A 27 -9.36 8.93 -11.10
C GLN A 27 -9.33 8.47 -12.56
N ALA A 28 -8.14 8.34 -13.15
CA ALA A 28 -7.97 7.91 -14.53
C ALA A 28 -8.42 6.45 -14.75
N THR A 29 -8.08 5.55 -13.82
CA THR A 29 -8.38 4.11 -13.93
C THR A 29 -9.78 3.74 -13.45
N THR A 30 -10.52 4.68 -12.85
CA THR A 30 -11.91 4.47 -12.41
C THR A 30 -12.89 5.48 -12.99
N ALA A 31 -12.56 6.09 -14.14
CA ALA A 31 -13.36 7.16 -14.75
C ALA A 31 -14.80 6.70 -15.09
N ASP A 32 -14.96 5.45 -15.51
CA ASP A 32 -16.25 4.85 -15.86
C ASP A 32 -16.97 4.19 -14.67
N LEU A 33 -16.40 4.27 -13.46
CA LEU A 33 -16.93 3.66 -12.24
C LEU A 33 -17.49 4.73 -11.30
N HIS A 34 -18.69 4.49 -10.75
CA HIS A 34 -19.22 5.34 -9.71
C HIS A 34 -18.43 5.14 -8.40
N THR A 35 -17.41 5.97 -8.20
CA THR A 35 -16.41 5.82 -7.14
C THR A 35 -16.54 6.91 -6.09
N ARG A 36 -16.45 6.54 -4.81
CA ARG A 36 -16.37 7.49 -3.68
C ARG A 36 -15.01 7.38 -3.01
N VAL A 37 -14.29 8.49 -2.89
CA VAL A 37 -12.93 8.53 -2.34
C VAL A 37 -12.90 9.26 -1.01
N CYS A 38 -12.26 8.66 0.00
CA CYS A 38 -12.04 9.25 1.31
C CYS A 38 -10.58 9.07 1.73
N VAL A 39 -9.88 10.18 1.95
CA VAL A 39 -8.52 10.21 2.51
C VAL A 39 -8.63 10.40 4.02
N LEU A 40 -8.05 9.48 4.79
CA LEU A 40 -7.80 9.66 6.22
C LEU A 40 -6.37 10.15 6.41
N ASP A 41 -6.25 11.40 6.80
CA ASP A 41 -4.99 12.07 7.08
C ASP A 41 -4.61 11.92 8.56
N ASN A 42 -3.40 11.39 8.82
CA ASN A 42 -2.91 11.09 10.16
C ASN A 42 -2.27 12.31 10.86
N GLY A 43 -2.72 13.53 10.54
CA GLY A 43 -2.18 14.77 11.07
C GLY A 43 -0.91 15.21 10.34
N SER A 44 -0.96 15.21 9.01
CA SER A 44 0.12 15.72 8.17
C SER A 44 0.36 17.21 8.43
N THR A 45 1.61 17.63 8.26
CA THR A 45 2.06 19.02 8.41
C THR A 45 2.42 19.66 7.06
N ASP A 46 2.30 18.90 5.98
CA ASP A 46 2.60 19.29 4.61
C ASP A 46 1.32 19.60 3.80
N ARG A 47 1.40 19.62 2.47
CA ARG A 47 0.25 19.95 1.61
C ARG A 47 -0.74 18.80 1.39
N SER A 48 -0.57 17.62 2.03
CA SER A 48 -1.38 16.41 1.77
C SER A 48 -2.89 16.66 1.85
N VAL A 49 -3.36 17.32 2.91
CA VAL A 49 -4.80 17.61 3.11
C VAL A 49 -5.35 18.55 2.03
N ALA A 50 -4.57 19.55 1.64
CA ALA A 50 -4.97 20.51 0.61
C ALA A 50 -5.07 19.81 -0.76
N ILE A 51 -4.09 18.98 -1.09
CA ILE A 51 -4.04 18.17 -2.33
C ILE A 51 -5.27 17.26 -2.42
N ALA A 52 -5.57 16.50 -1.36
CA ALA A 52 -6.71 15.60 -1.32
C ALA A 52 -8.04 16.31 -1.59
N ARG A 53 -8.25 17.48 -0.95
CA ARG A 53 -9.46 18.30 -1.14
C ARG A 53 -9.56 18.86 -2.55
N GLN A 54 -8.45 19.36 -3.11
CA GLN A 54 -8.41 19.91 -4.47
C GLN A 54 -8.75 18.86 -5.53
N ARG A 55 -8.45 17.59 -5.27
CA ARG A 55 -8.80 16.45 -6.13
C ARG A 55 -10.17 15.85 -5.84
N GLY A 56 -11.00 16.52 -5.04
CA GLY A 56 -12.39 16.11 -4.78
C GLY A 56 -12.56 14.95 -3.81
N ALA A 57 -11.50 14.52 -3.10
CA ALA A 57 -11.64 13.49 -2.08
C ALA A 57 -12.28 14.05 -0.79
N GLU A 58 -13.09 13.22 -0.11
CA GLU A 58 -13.45 13.50 1.27
C GLU A 58 -12.21 13.39 2.15
N VAL A 59 -12.01 14.32 3.09
CA VAL A 59 -10.85 14.28 3.99
C VAL A 59 -11.27 14.18 5.45
N VAL A 60 -10.78 13.16 6.13
CA VAL A 60 -10.90 12.98 7.58
C VAL A 60 -9.53 13.14 8.21
N GLN A 61 -9.33 14.20 9.00
CA GLN A 61 -8.09 14.39 9.74
C GLN A 61 -8.21 13.77 11.13
N ARG A 62 -7.35 12.82 11.45
CA ARG A 62 -7.34 12.16 12.76
C ARG A 62 -5.99 11.50 13.01
N ARG A 63 -5.35 11.84 14.15
CA ARG A 63 -4.20 11.10 14.65
C ARG A 63 -4.62 9.73 15.19
N CYS A 64 -4.16 8.66 14.57
CA CYS A 64 -4.42 7.28 14.96
C CYS A 64 -3.35 6.32 14.40
N SER A 65 -3.38 5.07 14.85
CA SER A 65 -2.54 4.02 14.27
C SER A 65 -3.08 3.55 12.91
N GLN A 66 -2.24 2.92 12.08
CA GLN A 66 -2.66 2.34 10.80
C GLN A 66 -3.88 1.40 10.92
N PRO A 67 -3.94 0.47 11.91
CA PRO A 67 -5.11 -0.39 12.13
C PRO A 67 -6.40 0.38 12.42
N GLU A 68 -6.29 1.48 13.19
CA GLU A 68 -7.43 2.33 13.50
C GLU A 68 -7.89 3.12 12.26
N ALA A 69 -6.96 3.57 11.43
CA ALA A 69 -7.25 4.26 10.18
C ALA A 69 -7.98 3.34 9.18
N LEU A 70 -7.46 2.13 8.96
CA LEU A 70 -8.07 1.13 8.07
C LEU A 70 -9.49 0.75 8.53
N ASN A 71 -9.68 0.49 9.83
CA ASN A 71 -11.02 0.22 10.37
C ASN A 71 -11.94 1.44 10.26
N ALA A 72 -11.44 2.66 10.48
CA ALA A 72 -12.25 3.88 10.34
C ALA A 72 -12.72 4.07 8.90
N LEU A 73 -11.84 3.87 7.92
CA LEU A 73 -12.17 3.94 6.50
C LEU A 73 -13.15 2.84 6.07
N LEU A 74 -12.88 1.57 6.45
CA LEU A 74 -13.77 0.44 6.14
C LEU A 74 -15.19 0.67 6.68
N ASN A 75 -15.34 1.22 7.89
CA ASN A 75 -16.64 1.51 8.48
C ASN A 75 -17.44 2.60 7.75
N ARG A 76 -16.78 3.45 6.96
CA ARG A 76 -17.44 4.47 6.11
C ARG A 76 -17.99 3.89 4.82
N SER A 77 -17.48 2.74 4.38
CA SER A 77 -17.94 2.12 3.14
C SER A 77 -19.38 1.62 3.26
N ARG A 78 -20.16 1.94 2.23
CA ARG A 78 -21.49 1.35 1.96
C ARG A 78 -21.55 0.71 0.58
N SER A 79 -20.44 0.76 -0.14
CA SER A 79 -20.30 0.26 -1.50
C SER A 79 -20.19 -1.26 -1.53
N PRO A 80 -20.65 -1.94 -2.60
CA PRO A 80 -20.42 -3.36 -2.80
C PRO A 80 -18.95 -3.77 -2.64
N TYR A 81 -18.05 -2.93 -3.16
CA TYR A 81 -16.61 -3.11 -3.08
C TYR A 81 -15.93 -1.98 -2.30
N THR A 82 -14.88 -2.34 -1.55
CA THR A 82 -14.04 -1.41 -0.83
C THR A 82 -12.59 -1.64 -1.22
N LEU A 83 -11.89 -0.59 -1.62
CA LEU A 83 -10.44 -0.58 -1.73
C LEU A 83 -9.89 0.21 -0.53
N LEU A 84 -9.03 -0.41 0.27
CA LEU A 84 -8.16 0.34 1.19
C LEU A 84 -6.78 0.42 0.56
N LEU A 85 -6.23 1.63 0.51
CA LEU A 85 -5.02 1.97 -0.23
C LEU A 85 -4.09 2.82 0.63
N HIS A 86 -2.78 2.68 0.45
CA HIS A 86 -1.83 3.68 0.94
C HIS A 86 -1.69 4.85 -0.05
N ALA A 87 -1.34 6.04 0.46
CA ALA A 87 -1.16 7.25 -0.36
C ALA A 87 0.04 7.20 -1.33
N ASP A 88 0.91 6.21 -1.16
CA ASP A 88 2.15 5.97 -1.92
C ASP A 88 1.99 4.86 -2.97
N VAL A 89 0.74 4.54 -3.35
CA VAL A 89 0.39 3.58 -4.41
C VAL A 89 -0.06 4.31 -5.68
N ILE A 90 0.43 3.84 -6.84
CA ILE A 90 0.03 4.30 -8.17
C ILE A 90 -0.63 3.14 -8.92
N LEU A 91 -1.90 3.29 -9.31
CA LEU A 91 -2.63 2.31 -10.11
C LEU A 91 -2.21 2.44 -11.59
N LEU A 92 -1.80 1.34 -12.22
CA LEU A 92 -1.15 1.34 -13.52
C LEU A 92 -2.01 0.74 -14.63
N ALA A 93 -2.76 -0.32 -14.35
CA ALA A 93 -3.63 -0.96 -15.34
C ALA A 93 -5.02 -0.29 -15.38
N PRO A 94 -5.56 0.10 -16.54
CA PRO A 94 -6.88 0.73 -16.62
C PRO A 94 -8.04 -0.18 -16.17
N ASP A 95 -7.86 -1.49 -16.28
CA ASP A 95 -8.83 -2.53 -15.94
C ASP A 95 -8.53 -3.24 -14.61
N TRP A 96 -7.64 -2.67 -13.77
CA TRP A 96 -7.24 -3.28 -12.49
C TRP A 96 -8.45 -3.66 -11.63
N PHE A 97 -9.50 -2.82 -11.64
CA PHE A 97 -10.68 -3.04 -10.82
C PHE A 97 -11.44 -4.26 -11.30
N GLU A 98 -11.73 -4.34 -12.60
CA GLU A 98 -12.46 -5.48 -13.18
C GLU A 98 -11.69 -6.78 -13.04
N LEU A 99 -10.38 -6.75 -13.29
CA LEU A 99 -9.48 -7.89 -13.10
C LEU A 99 -9.54 -8.41 -11.67
N CYS A 100 -9.30 -7.56 -10.67
CA CYS A 100 -9.33 -7.94 -9.26
C CYS A 100 -10.75 -8.30 -8.78
N ARG A 101 -11.78 -7.58 -9.24
CA ARG A 101 -13.19 -7.85 -8.92
C ARG A 101 -13.63 -9.22 -9.42
N SER A 102 -13.15 -9.65 -10.60
CA SER A 102 -13.45 -10.98 -11.15
C SER A 102 -12.99 -12.12 -10.23
N ARG A 103 -11.93 -11.89 -9.44
CA ARG A 103 -11.39 -12.85 -8.47
C ARG A 103 -12.14 -12.84 -7.13
N LEU A 104 -13.00 -11.86 -6.87
CA LEU A 104 -13.90 -11.82 -5.71
C LEU A 104 -15.16 -12.70 -5.94
N GLY A 105 -14.96 -13.93 -6.42
CA GLY A 105 -15.99 -14.94 -6.64
C GLY A 105 -16.59 -15.49 -5.34
N GLU A 106 -17.40 -16.53 -5.45
CA GLU A 106 -17.98 -17.18 -4.29
C GLU A 106 -16.89 -17.72 -3.35
N GLY A 107 -17.03 -17.49 -2.05
CA GLY A 107 -16.00 -17.89 -1.09
C GLY A 107 -14.75 -17.01 -1.05
N VAL A 108 -14.60 -15.98 -1.90
CA VAL A 108 -13.48 -15.03 -1.83
C VAL A 108 -13.96 -13.67 -1.33
N ALA A 109 -13.20 -13.07 -0.41
CA ALA A 109 -13.54 -11.77 0.17
C ALA A 109 -12.47 -10.70 -0.01
N LEU A 110 -11.24 -11.07 -0.38
CA LEU A 110 -10.11 -10.16 -0.48
C LEU A 110 -9.22 -10.50 -1.69
N VAL A 111 -8.74 -9.47 -2.38
CA VAL A 111 -7.60 -9.52 -3.31
C VAL A 111 -6.58 -8.52 -2.81
N SER A 112 -5.33 -8.95 -2.67
CA SER A 112 -4.26 -8.15 -2.09
C SER A 112 -2.89 -8.71 -2.46
N PRO A 113 -1.83 -7.90 -2.52
CA PRO A 113 -0.47 -8.40 -2.67
C PRO A 113 -0.05 -9.34 -1.55
N GLN A 114 0.92 -10.21 -1.82
CA GLN A 114 1.63 -10.90 -0.75
C GLN A 114 2.60 -9.93 -0.07
N ASP A 115 2.58 -9.90 1.27
CA ASP A 115 3.57 -9.15 2.04
C ASP A 115 4.92 -9.86 1.93
N ILE A 116 5.83 -9.21 1.22
CA ILE A 116 7.21 -9.65 1.06
C ILE A 116 8.21 -8.60 1.55
N GLY A 117 7.74 -7.56 2.25
CA GLY A 117 8.55 -6.41 2.65
C GLY A 117 8.83 -5.39 1.54
N CYS A 118 9.79 -4.49 1.80
CA CYS A 118 10.23 -3.40 0.92
C CYS A 118 11.04 -3.91 -0.28
N GLY A 119 10.43 -4.70 -1.16
CA GLY A 119 11.15 -5.37 -2.25
C GLY A 119 11.43 -6.85 -1.95
N PRO A 120 11.52 -7.71 -2.97
CA PRO A 120 11.87 -9.13 -2.82
C PRO A 120 13.34 -9.35 -2.47
N LEU A 121 14.07 -8.28 -2.16
CA LEU A 121 15.43 -8.32 -1.66
C LEU A 121 15.49 -7.93 -0.18
N THR A 122 14.37 -7.66 0.48
CA THR A 122 14.36 -7.29 1.90
C THR A 122 13.59 -8.31 2.72
N ARG A 123 13.63 -8.12 4.05
CA ARG A 123 13.18 -9.11 5.05
C ARG A 123 11.79 -9.67 4.73
N PRO A 124 11.58 -11.01 4.81
CA PRO A 124 10.27 -11.64 4.63
C PRO A 124 9.37 -11.34 5.85
N PHE A 125 8.93 -10.10 5.99
CA PHE A 125 7.88 -9.77 6.93
C PHE A 125 6.58 -10.35 6.40
N GLY A 126 5.92 -11.22 7.17
CA GLY A 126 4.57 -11.66 6.82
C GLY A 126 4.45 -12.50 5.54
N ALA A 127 5.50 -13.22 5.10
CA ALA A 127 5.41 -14.10 3.93
C ALA A 127 4.16 -15.00 3.96
N GLY A 128 3.42 -15.04 2.84
CA GLY A 128 2.14 -15.76 2.73
C GLY A 128 0.95 -15.03 3.37
N MET A 129 1.12 -13.79 3.82
CA MET A 129 0.05 -12.93 4.33
C MET A 129 -0.28 -11.82 3.32
N PRO A 130 -1.50 -11.25 3.35
CA PRO A 130 -1.85 -10.10 2.53
C PRO A 130 -1.03 -8.87 2.91
N GLU A 131 -0.76 -7.95 1.99
CA GLU A 131 -0.11 -6.67 2.27
C GLU A 131 -1.15 -5.55 2.46
N SER A 132 -0.92 -4.67 3.45
CA SER A 132 -1.88 -3.60 3.79
C SER A 132 -1.94 -2.42 2.81
N SER A 133 -1.03 -2.34 1.84
CA SER A 133 -0.94 -1.23 0.88
C SER A 133 -2.06 -1.22 -0.15
N PHE A 134 -2.57 -2.40 -0.50
CA PHE A 134 -3.70 -2.60 -1.39
C PHE A 134 -4.57 -3.74 -0.87
N LEU A 135 -5.80 -3.41 -0.48
CA LEU A 135 -6.80 -4.37 -0.02
C LEU A 135 -8.10 -4.12 -0.80
N LEU A 136 -8.35 -4.85 -1.88
CA LEU A 136 -9.64 -4.82 -2.55
C LEU A 136 -10.54 -5.93 -1.99
N MET A 137 -11.71 -5.56 -1.48
CA MET A 137 -12.60 -6.51 -0.82
C MET A 137 -14.04 -6.38 -1.26
N HIS A 138 -14.74 -7.50 -1.28
CA HIS A 138 -16.20 -7.49 -1.32
C HIS A 138 -16.71 -7.10 0.07
N THR A 139 -17.18 -5.86 0.22
CA THR A 139 -17.43 -5.20 1.52
C THR A 139 -18.25 -6.05 2.47
N ARG A 140 -19.41 -6.57 2.02
CA ARG A 140 -20.31 -7.37 2.88
C ARG A 140 -19.67 -8.67 3.36
N ARG A 141 -18.89 -9.36 2.52
CA ARG A 141 -18.24 -10.62 2.89
C ARG A 141 -17.12 -10.35 3.89
N PHE A 142 -16.29 -9.34 3.61
CA PHE A 142 -15.17 -8.98 4.47
C PHE A 142 -15.63 -8.52 5.87
N LEU A 143 -16.73 -7.76 5.96
CA LEU A 143 -17.29 -7.31 7.24
C LEU A 143 -17.82 -8.45 8.14
N ARG A 144 -18.01 -9.67 7.61
CA ARG A 144 -18.33 -10.87 8.43
C ARG A 144 -17.14 -11.33 9.27
N CYS A 145 -15.93 -10.93 8.92
CA CYS A 145 -14.72 -11.22 9.68
C CYS A 145 -14.54 -10.31 10.90
N ARG A 146 -15.44 -9.32 11.12
CA ARG A 146 -15.39 -8.46 12.30
C ARG A 146 -15.64 -9.25 13.57
N ARG A 147 -14.89 -8.93 14.61
CA ARG A 147 -15.02 -9.57 15.93
C ARG A 147 -14.90 -8.55 17.03
N LEU A 148 -15.36 -8.96 18.21
CA LEU A 148 -15.22 -8.16 19.41
C LEU A 148 -13.77 -8.25 19.91
N HIS A 149 -13.07 -7.13 19.85
CA HIS A 149 -11.72 -6.97 20.37
C HIS A 149 -11.76 -6.07 21.60
N TRP A 150 -11.15 -6.51 22.69
CA TRP A 150 -10.95 -5.70 23.87
C TRP A 150 -9.62 -4.97 23.76
N ARG A 151 -9.67 -3.66 23.54
CA ARG A 151 -8.46 -2.85 23.36
C ARG A 151 -8.36 -1.81 24.48
N ARG A 152 -7.17 -1.67 25.06
CA ARG A 152 -6.91 -0.66 26.07
C ARG A 152 -6.61 0.67 25.37
N LYS A 153 -7.39 1.71 25.68
CA LYS A 153 -7.06 3.09 25.37
C LYS A 153 -7.04 3.85 26.70
N GLY A 154 -5.85 4.06 27.25
CA GLY A 154 -5.68 4.46 28.66
C GLY A 154 -5.90 3.28 29.63
N ARG A 155 -6.48 3.56 30.81
CA ARG A 155 -6.61 2.59 31.91
C ARG A 155 -7.77 1.59 31.76
N LEU A 156 -8.75 1.86 30.89
CA LEU A 156 -9.95 1.04 30.74
C LEU A 156 -9.95 0.30 29.38
N PRO A 157 -10.09 -1.04 29.36
CA PRO A 157 -10.34 -1.75 28.12
C PRO A 157 -11.72 -1.37 27.58
N ARG A 158 -11.79 -1.03 26.29
CA ARG A 158 -13.05 -0.76 25.59
C ARG A 158 -13.28 -1.82 24.53
N PRO A 159 -14.48 -2.41 24.45
CA PRO A 159 -14.81 -3.35 23.40
C PRO A 159 -14.94 -2.60 22.06
N ARG A 160 -14.39 -3.18 20.99
CA ARG A 160 -14.55 -2.70 19.61
C ARG A 160 -14.93 -3.86 18.70
N TYR A 161 -15.97 -3.69 17.90
CA TYR A 161 -16.38 -4.69 16.91
C TYR A 161 -15.79 -4.31 15.54
N GLU A 162 -14.62 -4.86 15.22
CA GLU A 162 -13.78 -4.40 14.11
C GLU A 162 -13.02 -5.56 13.46
N ILE A 163 -12.34 -5.30 12.33
CA ILE A 163 -11.41 -6.26 11.71
C ILE A 163 -10.09 -6.21 12.49
N ASP A 164 -9.48 -7.38 12.73
CA ASP A 164 -8.20 -7.43 13.43
C ASP A 164 -7.03 -7.03 12.52
N PHE A 165 -6.81 -5.72 12.42
CA PHE A 165 -5.63 -5.16 11.78
C PHE A 165 -4.46 -4.94 12.75
N HIS A 166 -4.52 -5.41 14.00
CA HIS A 166 -3.51 -5.09 15.03
C HIS A 166 -2.45 -6.19 15.20
N GLY A 167 -2.28 -7.05 14.19
CA GLY A 167 -1.22 -8.05 14.17
C GLY A 167 0.18 -7.43 13.96
N PRO A 168 1.25 -8.22 14.10
CA PRO A 168 2.64 -7.76 13.94
C PRO A 168 2.92 -7.04 12.61
N HIS A 169 2.17 -7.36 11.56
CA HIS A 169 2.29 -6.78 10.21
C HIS A 169 0.96 -6.25 9.66
N ILE A 170 0.13 -5.64 10.52
CA ILE A 170 -1.22 -5.13 10.18
C ILE A 170 -2.21 -6.23 9.77
N THR A 171 -1.97 -6.90 8.65
CA THR A 171 -2.82 -7.88 7.97
C THR A 171 -2.53 -9.33 8.35
N HIS A 172 -1.52 -9.58 9.20
CA HIS A 172 -1.04 -10.92 9.55
C HIS A 172 -2.13 -11.91 9.99
N HIS A 173 -3.18 -11.45 10.68
CA HIS A 173 -4.25 -12.33 11.15
C HIS A 173 -5.38 -12.54 10.12
N LEU A 174 -5.39 -11.79 9.01
CA LEU A 174 -6.51 -11.80 8.05
C LEU A 174 -6.78 -13.18 7.45
N PRO A 175 -5.79 -13.96 6.98
CA PRO A 175 -6.07 -15.28 6.38
C PRO A 175 -6.84 -16.19 7.35
N ARG A 176 -6.47 -16.16 8.63
CA ARG A 176 -7.14 -16.94 9.68
C ARG A 176 -8.57 -16.44 9.94
N GLU A 177 -8.79 -15.13 9.97
CA GLU A 177 -10.14 -14.56 10.17
C GLU A 177 -11.06 -14.79 8.97
N LEU A 178 -10.51 -14.77 7.74
CA LEU A 178 -11.22 -15.14 6.52
C LEU A 178 -11.63 -16.61 6.55
N GLN A 179 -10.69 -17.52 6.84
CA GLN A 179 -10.95 -18.96 6.87
C GLN A 179 -12.06 -19.32 7.86
N ARG A 180 -12.11 -18.66 9.02
CA ARG A 180 -13.19 -18.81 10.01
C ARG A 180 -14.58 -18.54 9.46
N GLN A 181 -14.69 -17.65 8.47
CA GLN A 181 -15.95 -17.33 7.79
C GLN A 181 -16.19 -18.16 6.53
N LYS A 182 -15.36 -19.19 6.29
CA LYS A 182 -15.29 -19.95 5.04
C LYS A 182 -15.04 -19.02 3.84
N LEU A 183 -14.19 -18.03 4.05
CA LEU A 183 -13.75 -17.08 3.04
C LEU A 183 -12.25 -17.23 2.81
N GLY A 184 -11.81 -16.95 1.60
CA GLY A 184 -10.42 -16.88 1.20
C GLY A 184 -10.03 -15.48 0.71
N TRP A 185 -8.77 -15.38 0.33
CA TRP A 185 -8.21 -14.25 -0.38
C TRP A 185 -7.43 -14.75 -1.59
N VAL A 186 -7.24 -13.88 -2.57
CA VAL A 186 -6.40 -14.15 -3.74
C VAL A 186 -5.14 -13.28 -3.64
N PRO A 187 -3.95 -13.90 -3.58
CA PRO A 187 -2.69 -13.17 -3.58
C PRO A 187 -2.42 -12.56 -4.96
N MET A 188 -1.86 -11.37 -4.96
CA MET A 188 -1.26 -10.75 -6.14
C MET A 188 0.25 -11.02 -6.13
N ASP A 189 0.80 -11.24 -7.31
CA ASP A 189 2.22 -11.46 -7.52
C ASP A 189 2.99 -10.16 -7.32
N VAL A 190 4.25 -10.29 -6.91
CA VAL A 190 5.15 -9.15 -6.67
C VAL A 190 6.33 -9.22 -7.63
N TYR A 191 6.62 -8.10 -8.28
CA TYR A 191 7.65 -7.95 -9.30
C TYR A 191 8.57 -6.78 -8.94
N VAL A 192 9.85 -6.91 -9.30
CA VAL A 192 10.83 -5.83 -9.22
C VAL A 192 10.93 -5.11 -10.55
N SER A 193 11.33 -3.83 -10.48
CA SER A 193 11.69 -3.07 -11.67
C SER A 193 12.79 -3.76 -12.49
N ASN A 194 12.84 -3.46 -13.78
CA ASN A 194 13.89 -3.94 -14.67
C ASN A 194 15.28 -3.57 -14.17
N ARG A 195 16.27 -4.39 -14.54
CA ARG A 195 17.67 -4.10 -14.27
C ARG A 195 18.19 -3.00 -15.20
N ALA A 196 18.78 -1.96 -14.63
CA ALA A 196 19.51 -0.91 -15.34
C ALA A 196 20.94 -1.35 -15.69
N SER A 197 21.52 -0.75 -16.73
CA SER A 197 22.91 -1.00 -17.14
C SER A 197 23.92 -0.42 -16.15
N GLU A 198 23.58 0.69 -15.52
CA GLU A 198 24.43 1.40 -14.56
C GLU A 198 23.66 1.67 -13.27
N PRO A 199 24.35 1.71 -12.11
CA PRO A 199 23.68 1.98 -10.86
C PRO A 199 23.30 3.45 -10.73
N LEU A 200 22.07 3.74 -10.31
CA LEU A 200 21.65 5.13 -10.06
C LEU A 200 22.26 5.70 -8.77
N PHE A 201 22.63 4.82 -7.84
CA PHE A 201 23.19 5.21 -6.55
C PHE A 201 24.27 4.23 -6.12
N THR A 202 25.41 4.76 -5.66
CA THR A 202 26.47 3.98 -5.03
C THR A 202 26.75 4.61 -3.65
N PRO A 203 26.61 3.86 -2.55
CA PRO A 203 26.85 4.41 -1.23
C PRO A 203 28.34 4.71 -1.05
N ALA A 204 28.66 5.85 -0.42
CA ALA A 204 30.05 6.24 -0.13
C ALA A 204 30.75 5.29 0.86
N SER A 205 29.97 4.62 1.71
CA SER A 205 30.42 3.55 2.62
C SER A 205 29.34 2.45 2.73
N PRO A 206 29.71 1.18 2.96
CA PRO A 206 28.73 0.09 3.02
C PRO A 206 27.69 0.32 4.13
N PRO A 207 26.38 0.48 3.80
CA PRO A 207 25.36 0.66 4.83
C PRO A 207 25.09 -0.64 5.58
N ALA A 208 24.44 -0.53 6.74
CA ALA A 208 24.15 -1.67 7.61
C ALA A 208 23.20 -2.72 7.00
N VAL A 209 22.40 -2.31 6.00
CA VAL A 209 21.48 -3.13 5.20
C VAL A 209 21.68 -2.69 3.74
N TRP A 210 22.28 -3.56 2.92
CA TRP A 210 22.59 -3.25 1.53
C TRP A 210 22.72 -4.50 0.67
N SER A 211 22.30 -4.39 -0.58
CA SER A 211 22.58 -5.35 -1.64
C SER A 211 22.94 -4.56 -2.89
N ASP A 212 24.06 -4.88 -3.53
CA ASP A 212 24.48 -4.19 -4.75
C ASP A 212 23.44 -4.30 -5.86
N GLU A 213 22.67 -5.39 -5.88
CA GLU A 213 21.58 -5.57 -6.84
C GLU A 213 20.54 -4.45 -6.76
N LEU A 214 20.27 -3.90 -5.57
CA LEU A 214 19.32 -2.79 -5.39
C LEU A 214 19.73 -1.56 -6.16
N ALA A 215 21.04 -1.31 -6.29
CA ALA A 215 21.55 -0.19 -7.06
C ALA A 215 21.34 -0.36 -8.57
N TYR A 216 21.10 -1.58 -9.05
CA TYR A 216 20.84 -1.86 -10.46
C TYR A 216 19.34 -2.01 -10.76
N LEU A 217 18.45 -1.92 -9.76
CA LEU A 217 17.02 -1.92 -10.01
C LEU A 217 16.59 -0.52 -10.44
N ARG A 218 15.95 -0.37 -11.61
CA ARG A 218 15.55 0.94 -12.15
C ARG A 218 14.77 1.82 -11.15
N TYR A 219 13.91 1.20 -10.35
CA TYR A 219 13.08 1.88 -9.34
C TYR A 219 13.36 1.41 -7.91
N GLY A 220 14.54 0.83 -7.66
CA GLY A 220 15.01 0.46 -6.33
C GLY A 220 14.10 -0.55 -5.60
N LEU A 221 13.61 -0.20 -4.40
CA LEU A 221 12.76 -0.98 -3.50
C LEU A 221 11.26 -0.83 -3.79
N GLY A 222 10.92 -0.09 -4.84
CA GLY A 222 9.55 0.00 -5.32
C GLY A 222 9.03 -1.36 -5.81
N ASN A 223 7.87 -1.78 -5.33
CA ASN A 223 7.23 -3.01 -5.77
C ASN A 223 6.21 -2.74 -6.85
N PHE A 224 6.23 -3.59 -7.88
CA PHE A 224 5.11 -3.73 -8.80
C PHE A 224 4.29 -4.94 -8.38
N TYR A 225 2.97 -4.82 -8.44
CA TYR A 225 2.08 -5.92 -8.13
C TYR A 225 1.19 -6.21 -9.31
N GLY A 226 0.94 -7.49 -9.56
CA GLY A 226 0.10 -7.91 -10.66
C GLY A 226 -0.72 -9.14 -10.35
N LEU A 227 -1.68 -9.37 -11.21
CA LEU A 227 -2.62 -10.48 -11.11
C LEU A 227 -2.81 -11.03 -12.53
N ASP A 228 -2.72 -12.35 -12.68
CA ASP A 228 -2.88 -13.03 -13.97
C ASP A 228 -1.96 -12.45 -15.08
N GLY A 229 -0.71 -12.14 -14.73
CA GLY A 229 0.28 -11.57 -15.66
C GLY A 229 0.08 -10.10 -16.01
N THR A 230 -0.92 -9.43 -15.43
CA THR A 230 -1.15 -7.98 -15.63
C THR A 230 -0.62 -7.20 -14.43
N ILE A 231 0.30 -6.27 -14.67
CA ILE A 231 0.80 -5.38 -13.62
C ILE A 231 -0.26 -4.32 -13.32
N THR A 232 -0.83 -4.41 -12.12
CA THR A 232 -1.98 -3.60 -11.70
C THR A 232 -1.57 -2.29 -11.06
N HIS A 233 -0.53 -2.28 -10.23
CA HIS A 233 -0.13 -1.11 -9.47
C HIS A 233 1.32 -1.17 -9.03
N TYR A 234 1.84 -0.01 -8.65
CA TYR A 234 3.14 0.18 -8.03
C TYR A 234 2.95 0.72 -6.61
N HIS A 235 3.76 0.27 -5.65
CA HIS A 235 3.78 0.77 -4.28
C HIS A 235 5.18 1.24 -3.90
N ASN A 236 5.23 2.48 -3.42
CA ASN A 236 6.47 3.13 -3.02
C ASN A 236 6.73 2.99 -1.52
N TRP A 237 7.63 2.08 -1.12
CA TRP A 237 7.99 1.90 0.29
C TRP A 237 8.79 3.07 0.92
N TYR A 238 9.21 4.03 0.10
CA TYR A 238 10.16 5.10 0.45
C TYR A 238 9.55 6.30 1.19
N ASP A 239 8.29 6.65 0.88
CA ASP A 239 7.71 7.94 1.28
C ASP A 239 7.62 8.09 2.81
N ARG A 240 7.28 7.00 3.49
CA ARG A 240 7.22 6.96 4.97
C ARG A 240 8.58 7.12 5.64
N ILE A 241 9.67 6.67 5.01
CA ILE A 241 11.03 6.77 5.58
C ILE A 241 11.51 8.22 5.46
N ALA A 242 11.35 8.84 4.29
CA ALA A 242 11.72 10.22 4.06
C ALA A 242 10.89 11.21 4.91
N ALA A 243 9.60 10.95 5.10
CA ALA A 243 8.74 11.76 5.97
C ALA A 243 9.12 11.67 7.46
N ARG A 244 9.62 10.51 7.91
CA ARG A 244 10.04 10.31 9.31
C ARG A 244 11.27 11.12 9.67
N GLU A 245 12.28 11.19 8.81
CA GLU A 245 13.47 12.00 9.07
C GLU A 245 13.16 13.49 9.21
N LYS A 246 12.23 14.03 8.40
CA LYS A 246 11.78 15.42 8.57
C LYS A 246 11.16 15.68 9.95
N SER A 247 10.68 14.64 10.63
CA SER A 247 9.97 14.72 11.92
C SER A 247 10.80 14.28 13.14
N GLU A 248 11.82 13.43 12.96
CA GLU A 248 12.69 12.93 14.03
C GLU A 248 13.97 13.78 14.10
N SER A 249 14.25 14.38 15.27
CA SER A 249 15.39 15.30 15.46
C SER A 249 16.76 14.62 15.56
N ALA A 250 16.82 13.28 15.60
CA ALA A 250 18.06 12.51 15.62
C ALA A 250 17.85 11.12 15.02
N PRO A 251 18.75 10.62 14.14
CA PRO A 251 18.69 9.27 13.62
C PRO A 251 18.85 8.26 14.77
N ASN A 252 18.02 7.22 14.79
CA ASN A 252 18.14 6.14 15.78
C ASN A 252 19.25 5.17 15.33
N PRO A 253 20.43 5.15 16.01
CA PRO A 253 21.57 4.34 15.59
C PRO A 253 21.33 2.82 15.69
N ALA A 254 20.25 2.39 16.36
CA ALA A 254 19.86 0.98 16.43
C ALA A 254 19.06 0.51 15.20
N ARG A 255 18.57 1.43 14.34
CA ARG A 255 17.84 1.09 13.12
C ARG A 255 18.81 0.94 11.95
N LYS A 256 18.74 -0.21 11.28
CA LYS A 256 19.46 -0.46 10.03
C LYS A 256 18.57 -0.07 8.85
N ASP A 257 18.57 1.22 8.50
CA ASP A 257 17.76 1.77 7.40
C ASP A 257 18.62 1.99 6.14
N PHE A 258 17.96 2.09 4.97
CA PHE A 258 18.62 2.43 3.71
C PHE A 258 19.05 3.91 3.71
N PRO A 259 20.12 4.28 2.97
CA PRO A 259 20.53 5.67 2.83
C PRO A 259 19.40 6.55 2.26
N VAL A 260 19.19 7.73 2.82
CA VAL A 260 18.08 8.62 2.40
C VAL A 260 18.28 9.14 1.00
N ASP A 261 19.52 9.39 0.60
CA ASP A 261 19.83 9.81 -0.77
C ASP A 261 19.55 8.71 -1.79
N PHE A 262 19.68 7.42 -1.41
CA PHE A 262 19.22 6.29 -2.22
C PHE A 262 17.69 6.39 -2.39
N ILE A 263 16.95 6.45 -1.28
CA ILE A 263 15.48 6.56 -1.26
C ILE A 263 14.99 7.73 -2.13
N ARG A 264 15.61 8.90 -1.98
CA ARG A 264 15.26 10.12 -2.73
C ARG A 264 15.57 9.98 -4.23
N SER A 265 16.74 9.44 -4.59
CA SER A 265 17.15 9.30 -5.99
C SER A 265 16.22 8.37 -6.77
N TYR A 266 15.88 7.22 -6.20
CA TYR A 266 14.97 6.26 -6.85
C TYR A 266 13.52 6.74 -6.90
N THR A 267 13.07 7.42 -5.83
CA THR A 267 11.76 8.08 -5.82
C THR A 267 11.65 9.11 -6.96
N ASN A 268 12.67 9.97 -7.12
CA ASN A 268 12.68 10.97 -8.19
C ASN A 268 12.70 10.33 -9.58
N ARG A 269 13.55 9.30 -9.79
CA ARG A 269 13.60 8.55 -11.05
C ARG A 269 12.23 7.98 -11.43
N LEU A 270 11.53 7.36 -10.48
CA LEU A 270 10.19 6.83 -10.72
C LEU A 270 9.21 7.94 -11.13
N LEU A 271 9.15 9.04 -10.37
CA LEU A 271 8.21 10.12 -10.63
C LEU A 271 8.51 10.84 -11.95
N GLU A 272 9.78 11.02 -12.30
CA GLU A 272 10.21 11.57 -13.59
C GLU A 272 9.76 10.69 -14.77
N ASP A 273 9.98 9.37 -14.67
CA ASP A 273 9.57 8.43 -15.71
C ASP A 273 8.05 8.33 -15.80
N TYR A 274 7.36 8.26 -14.66
CA TYR A 274 5.90 8.21 -14.59
C TYR A 274 5.26 9.46 -15.19
N GLY A 275 5.67 10.65 -14.74
CA GLY A 275 5.15 11.92 -15.22
C GLY A 275 5.42 12.18 -16.70
N ALA A 276 6.48 11.57 -17.25
CA ALA A 276 6.80 11.66 -18.67
C ALA A 276 6.20 10.53 -19.54
N GLY A 277 5.39 9.63 -18.97
CA GLY A 277 4.82 8.50 -19.70
C GLY A 277 5.85 7.46 -20.15
N ARG A 278 7.01 7.38 -19.48
CA ARG A 278 8.12 6.45 -19.76
C ARG A 278 8.34 5.44 -18.63
N LEU A 279 7.34 5.20 -17.79
CA LEU A 279 7.43 4.20 -16.74
C LEU A 279 7.69 2.82 -17.36
N GLU A 280 8.81 2.19 -16.99
CA GLU A 280 9.16 0.85 -17.46
C GLU A 280 8.55 -0.22 -16.55
N LEU A 281 7.58 -0.95 -17.08
CA LEU A 281 7.01 -2.09 -16.38
C LEU A 281 7.99 -3.28 -16.34
N PRO A 282 8.01 -4.07 -15.25
CA PRO A 282 8.74 -5.33 -15.20
C PRO A 282 8.48 -6.21 -16.43
N THR A 283 9.57 -6.62 -17.08
CA THR A 283 9.52 -7.49 -18.27
C THR A 283 9.53 -8.97 -17.91
N ASP A 284 10.17 -9.34 -16.78
CA ASP A 284 10.22 -10.70 -16.28
C ASP A 284 9.13 -10.95 -15.23
N LEU A 285 7.98 -11.44 -15.69
CA LEU A 285 6.85 -11.83 -14.84
C LEU A 285 6.95 -13.28 -14.34
N SER A 286 8.02 -14.00 -14.66
CA SER A 286 8.25 -15.36 -14.16
C SER A 286 8.93 -15.35 -12.78
N THR A 287 9.56 -14.24 -12.43
CA THR A 287 10.34 -14.14 -11.20
C THR A 287 9.50 -13.90 -9.95
N THR A 288 9.01 -14.99 -9.35
CA THR A 288 8.68 -14.98 -7.92
C THR A 288 10.00 -15.05 -7.13
N ARG A 289 10.65 -13.91 -6.92
CA ARG A 289 11.87 -13.86 -6.10
C ARG A 289 11.52 -14.09 -4.64
N THR A 290 12.14 -15.11 -4.03
CA THR A 290 12.03 -15.33 -2.59
C THR A 290 12.77 -14.21 -1.84
N PRO A 291 12.09 -13.50 -0.92
CA PRO A 291 12.70 -12.43 -0.15
C PRO A 291 13.91 -12.92 0.64
N ARG A 292 15.02 -12.16 0.58
CA ARG A 292 16.23 -12.43 1.35
C ARG A 292 16.37 -11.38 2.44
N ALA A 293 16.68 -11.81 3.66
CA ALA A 293 16.97 -10.89 4.73
C ALA A 293 18.31 -10.18 4.45
N LEU A 294 18.26 -8.85 4.38
CA LEU A 294 19.42 -7.95 4.42
C LEU A 294 19.62 -7.39 5.84
#